data_AF-A0AA95KVL9-F1
#
_entry.id   AF-A0AA95KVL9-F1
#
_cell.length_a   1.000
_cell.length_b   1.000
_cell.length_c   1.000
_cell.angle_alpha   90.00
_cell.angle_beta   90.00
_cell.angle_gamma   90.00
#
_symmetry.space_group_name_H-M   'P 1'
#
loop_
_entity.id
_entity.type
_entity.pdbx_description
1 polymer ?
#
loop_
_entity_poly.entity_id
_entity_poly.type
_entity_poly.pdbx_seq_one_letter_code
_entity_poly.pdbx_strand_id
1 'polypeptide(L)' 'MLRHTGPHTEIRNSYKKLHQWIADNQLERLPRSWHLEVTEEWGQEGINEIVTDLYDTVR' A
#
# COMPACT_ATOMS: atom_id res chain seq x y z
N MET A 1 -4.00 -5.54 5.02
CA MET A 1 -4.20 -4.91 3.72
C MET A 1 -4.65 -3.48 3.95
N LEU A 2 -4.18 -2.54 3.14
CA LEU A 2 -4.59 -1.13 3.20
C LEU A 2 -4.84 -0.59 1.79
N ARG A 3 -5.98 0.08 1.59
CA ARG A 3 -6.32 0.73 0.33
C ARG A 3 -5.78 2.15 0.29
N HIS A 4 -5.00 2.47 -0.74
CA HIS A 4 -4.58 3.81 -1.10
C HIS A 4 -5.56 4.39 -2.12
N THR A 5 -5.92 5.65 -1.92
CA THR A 5 -6.71 6.44 -2.87
C THR A 5 -6.07 7.82 -2.90
N GLY A 6 -5.57 8.23 -4.06
CA GLY A 6 -4.87 9.50 -4.24
C GLY A 6 -3.67 9.39 -5.16
N PRO A 7 -2.82 10.42 -5.21
CA PRO A 7 -1.67 10.43 -6.12
C PRO A 7 -0.66 9.34 -5.81
N HIS A 8 -0.10 8.76 -6.87
CA HIS A 8 0.98 7.77 -6.74
C HIS A 8 2.17 8.32 -5.93
N THR A 9 2.43 9.64 -6.01
CA THR A 9 3.47 10.31 -5.22
C THR A 9 3.23 10.21 -3.70
N GLU A 10 1.99 9.99 -3.27
CA GLU A 10 1.60 9.85 -1.87
C GLU A 10 1.46 8.40 -1.40
N ILE A 11 1.65 7.40 -2.27
CA ILE A 11 1.50 5.97 -1.93
C ILE A 11 2.41 5.56 -0.75
N ARG A 12 3.55 6.23 -0.61
CA ARG A 12 4.48 6.04 0.52
C ARG A 12 3.83 6.34 1.88
N ASN A 13 2.89 7.28 1.95
CA ASN A 13 2.15 7.58 3.17
C ASN A 13 1.19 6.44 3.53
N SER A 14 0.57 5.80 2.54
CA SER A 14 -0.23 4.60 2.73
C SER A 14 0.59 3.42 3.23
N TYR A 15 1.80 3.21 2.69
CA TYR A 15 2.73 2.20 3.23
C TYR A 15 3.11 2.46 4.69
N LYS A 16 3.40 3.71 5.08
CA LYS A 16 3.67 4.05 6.48
C LYS A 16 2.52 3.66 7.40
N LYS A 17 1.28 3.95 6.99
CA LYS A 17 0.07 3.56 7.74
C LYS A 17 -0.06 2.04 7.84
N LEU A 18 0.20 1.32 6.74
CA LEU A 18 0.18 -0.15 6.74
C LEU A 18 1.22 -0.71 7.70
N HIS A 19 2.46 -0.22 7.68
CA HIS A 19 3.52 -0.69 8.58
C HIS A 19 3.21 -0.37 10.04
N GLN A 20 2.63 0.80 10.32
CA GLN A 20 2.19 1.14 11.66
C GLN A 20 1.11 0.18 12.14
N TRP A 21 0.09 -0.09 11.31
CA TRP A 21 -0.94 -1.08 11.64
C TRP A 21 -0.34 -2.46 11.92
N ILE A 22 0.64 -2.91 11.14
CA ILE A 22 1.33 -4.19 11.39
C ILE A 22 2.00 -4.18 12.77
N ALA A 23 2.72 -3.11 13.11
CA ALA A 23 3.38 -2.96 14.41
C ALA A 23 2.38 -2.90 15.57
N ASP A 24 1.26 -2.17 15.41
CA ASP A 24 0.21 -2.03 16.42
C ASP A 24 -0.48 -3.38 16.73
N ASN A 25 -0.50 -4.28 15.74
CA ASN A 25 -1.02 -5.64 15.88
C ASN A 25 0.03 -6.65 16.36
N GLN A 26 1.24 -6.20 16.76
CA GLN A 26 2.34 -7.04 17.21
C GLN A 26 2.80 -8.08 16.16
N LEU A 27 2.57 -7.77 14.89
CA LEU A 27 3.01 -8.57 13.76
C LEU A 27 4.38 -8.07 13.29
N GLU A 28 5.21 -8.97 12.78
CA GLU A 28 6.51 -8.61 12.23
C GLU A 28 6.47 -8.64 10.70
N ARG A 29 6.93 -7.55 10.08
CA ARG A 29 7.08 -7.48 8.62
C ARG A 29 8.17 -8.42 8.14
N LEU A 30 7.96 -9.03 6.98
CA LEU A 30 8.96 -9.84 6.27
C LEU A 30 9.51 -9.09 5.05
N PRO A 31 10.51 -8.20 5.19
CA PRO A 31 11.00 -7.36 4.09
C PRO A 31 11.71 -8.14 2.97
N ARG A 32 12.01 -9.42 3.19
CA ARG A 32 12.56 -10.34 2.18
C ARG A 32 11.49 -11.25 1.57
N SER A 33 10.22 -10.91 1.75
CA SER A 33 9.06 -11.59 1.20
C SER A 33 8.28 -10.66 0.27
N TRP A 34 7.17 -11.14 -0.27
CA TRP A 34 6.39 -10.41 -1.26
C TRP A 34 5.71 -9.18 -0.65
N HIS A 35 5.78 -8.06 -1.37
CA HIS A 35 4.83 -6.97 -1.26
C HIS A 35 4.04 -6.90 -2.57
N LEU A 36 2.73 -6.71 -2.48
CA LEU A 36 1.86 -6.67 -3.66
C LEU A 36 1.08 -5.36 -3.69
N GLU A 37 1.02 -4.77 -4.87
CA GLU A 37 0.19 -3.61 -5.18
C GLU A 37 -0.81 -4.03 -6.26
N VAL A 38 -2.09 -3.91 -5.96
CA VAL A 38 -3.17 -4.22 -6.92
C VAL A 38 -3.90 -2.92 -7.23
N THR A 39 -3.71 -2.41 -8.44
CA THR A 39 -4.32 -1.14 -8.89
C THR A 39 -5.50 -1.42 -9.79
N GLU A 40 -6.66 -0.84 -9.48
CA GLU A 40 -7.93 -1.14 -10.18
C GLU A 40 -7.95 -0.59 -11.62
N GLU A 41 -7.41 0.60 -11.89
CA GLU A 41 -7.21 1.14 -13.24
C GLU A 41 -5.94 2.00 -13.32
N TRP A 42 -5.15 1.80 -14.39
CA TRP A 42 -4.04 2.66 -14.76
C TRP A 42 -4.43 3.44 -16.03
N GLY A 43 -4.21 4.76 -16.04
CA GLY A 43 -4.00 5.46 -17.31
C GLY A 43 -5.20 6.17 -17.92
N GLN A 44 -5.99 6.91 -17.14
CA GLN A 44 -6.62 8.11 -17.71
C GLN A 44 -5.62 9.27 -17.63
N GLU A 45 -5.17 9.78 -18.78
CA GLU A 45 -4.41 11.02 -18.85
C GLU A 45 -5.19 12.12 -18.11
N GLY A 46 -4.61 12.65 -17.04
CA GLY A 46 -5.22 13.70 -16.22
C GLY A 46 -5.85 13.24 -14.90
N ILE A 47 -5.93 11.94 -14.62
CA ILE A 47 -6.31 11.45 -13.29
C ILE A 47 -5.06 11.38 -12.39
N ASN A 48 -4.96 12.31 -11.46
CA ASN A 48 -3.94 12.34 -10.41
C ASN A 48 -4.25 11.38 -9.24
N GLU A 49 -5.29 10.57 -9.33
CA GLU A 49 -5.74 9.69 -8.26
C GLU A 49 -5.75 8.23 -8.70
N ILE A 50 -4.97 7.39 -8.03
CA ILE A 50 -4.96 5.95 -8.22
C ILE A 50 -5.66 5.28 -7.04
N VAL A 51 -6.33 4.16 -7.31
CA VAL A 51 -6.86 3.26 -6.29
C VAL A 51 -6.01 2.01 -6.28
N THR A 52 -5.24 1.82 -5.21
CA THR A 52 -4.28 0.71 -5.08
C THR A 52 -4.40 0.04 -3.73
N ASP A 53 -4.60 -1.27 -3.73
CA ASP A 53 -4.53 -2.09 -2.52
C ASP A 53 -3.09 -2.51 -2.25
N LEU A 54 -2.63 -2.27 -1.02
CA LEU A 54 -1.30 -2.59 -0.53
C LEU A 54 -1.35 -3.83 0.37
N TYR A 55 -0.49 -4.80 0.05
CA TYR A 55 -0.30 -6.04 0.81
C TYR A 55 1.17 -6.20 1.20
N ASP A 56 1.40 -6.58 2.45
CA ASP A 56 2.73 -6.90 2.98
C ASP A 56 2.67 -8.28 3.63
N THR A 57 3.76 -9.03 3.54
CA THR A 57 3.89 -10.34 4.18
C THR A 57 4.31 -10.14 5.63
N VAL A 58 3.57 -10.74 6.55
CA VAL A 58 3.78 -10.60 8.00
C VAL A 58 3.88 -11.97 8.69
N ARG A 59 4.56 -12.02 9.84
CA ARG A 59 4.63 -13.18 10.75
C ARG A 59 4.18 -12.81 12.16
#